data_AF-A0A084AEX4-F1
#
_entry.id   AF-A0A084AEX4-F1
#
_cell.length_a   1.000
_cell.length_b   1.000
_cell.length_c   1.000
_cell.angle_alpha   90.00
_cell.angle_beta   90.00
_cell.angle_gamma   90.00
#
_symmetry.space_group_name_H-M   'P 1'
#
loop_
_entity.id
_entity.type
_entity.pdbx_description
1 polymer ?
#
loop_
_entity_poly.entity_id
_entity_poly.type
_entity_poly.pdbx_seq_one_letter_code
_entity_poly.pdbx_strand_id
1 'polypeptide(L)'
;METASEAAAATVPAEERIPVSTDHCQQEQPYDNTVRPILDPTTRTGSHFQPLRVPHRDLVVLLLPPTPLKLFQQFLPEQTVQQWVDYTNNPVNFPEDHQGQWKPTSVGKIYI
;
A
#
# COMPACT_ATOMS: atom_id res chain seq x y z
N MET A 1 -41.99 -8.36 -4.44
CA MET A 1 -40.94 -8.52 -3.42
C MET A 1 -39.70 -8.97 -4.16
N GLU A 2 -38.87 -8.01 -4.57
CA GLU A 2 -37.52 -8.29 -5.10
C GLU A 2 -36.64 -8.76 -3.95
N THR A 3 -36.10 -9.97 -4.07
CA THR A 3 -35.02 -10.44 -3.22
C THR A 3 -33.71 -9.97 -3.85
N ALA A 4 -33.05 -9.03 -3.17
CA ALA A 4 -31.71 -8.58 -3.51
C ALA A 4 -30.74 -9.77 -3.47
N SER A 5 -30.05 -10.00 -4.58
CA SER A 5 -28.98 -10.99 -4.68
C SER A 5 -27.75 -10.42 -3.98
N GLU A 6 -27.32 -11.07 -2.90
CA GLU A 6 -26.08 -10.79 -2.20
C GLU A 6 -24.91 -11.05 -3.16
N ALA A 7 -24.25 -9.97 -3.59
CA ALA A 7 -23.06 -10.05 -4.44
C ALA A 7 -21.93 -10.70 -3.64
N ALA A 8 -21.82 -12.02 -3.75
CA ALA A 8 -20.66 -12.77 -3.27
C ALA A 8 -19.40 -12.17 -3.92
N ALA A 9 -18.40 -11.84 -3.08
CA ALA A 9 -17.10 -11.38 -3.52
C ALA A 9 -16.54 -12.32 -4.59
N ALA A 10 -16.10 -11.77 -5.72
CA ALA A 10 -15.54 -12.53 -6.82
C ALA A 10 -14.37 -13.38 -6.29
N THR A 11 -14.61 -14.69 -6.21
CA THR A 11 -13.61 -15.66 -5.78
C THR A 11 -12.71 -15.91 -6.97
N VAL A 12 -11.46 -15.44 -6.89
CA VAL A 12 -10.44 -15.71 -7.92
C VAL A 12 -10.31 -17.24 -8.09
N PRO A 13 -10.35 -17.78 -9.32
CA PRO A 13 -10.16 -19.19 -9.60
C PRO A 13 -8.88 -19.71 -8.93
N ALA A 14 -8.91 -20.95 -8.44
CA ALA A 14 -7.79 -21.51 -7.68
C ALA A 14 -6.49 -21.53 -8.50
N GLU A 15 -6.60 -21.60 -9.82
CA GLU A 15 -5.51 -21.70 -10.79
C GLU A 15 -4.77 -20.36 -11.01
N GLU A 16 -5.39 -19.22 -10.67
CA GLU A 16 -4.82 -17.87 -10.82
C GLU A 16 -4.29 -17.30 -9.49
N ARG A 17 -4.43 -18.05 -8.39
CA ARG A 17 -3.94 -17.62 -7.08
C ARG A 17 -2.43 -17.82 -7.00
N ILE A 18 -1.73 -16.76 -6.62
CA ILE A 18 -0.33 -16.87 -6.20
C ILE A 18 -0.30 -17.75 -4.94
N PRO A 19 0.49 -18.84 -4.91
CA PRO A 19 0.61 -19.67 -3.72
C PRO A 19 1.27 -18.85 -2.60
N VAL A 20 0.47 -18.47 -1.60
CA VAL A 20 0.93 -17.83 -0.37
C VAL A 20 0.94 -18.90 0.71
N SER A 21 2.13 -19.25 1.21
CA SER A 21 2.24 -20.11 2.39
C SER A 21 1.78 -19.33 3.63
N THR A 22 0.88 -19.93 4.40
CA THR A 22 0.41 -19.43 5.69
C THR A 22 0.85 -20.33 6.83
N ASP A 23 1.77 -21.27 6.57
CA ASP A 23 2.19 -22.32 7.50
C ASP A 23 2.83 -21.77 8.79
N HIS A 24 3.32 -20.53 8.73
CA HIS A 24 3.91 -19.81 9.85
C HIS A 24 3.10 -18.58 10.26
N CYS A 25 1.79 -18.59 9.98
CA CYS A 25 0.91 -17.50 10.30
C CYS A 25 -0.31 -17.98 11.11
N GLN A 26 -0.75 -17.17 12.06
CA GLN A 26 -1.94 -17.41 12.86
C GLN A 26 -2.97 -16.32 12.56
N GLN A 27 -4.21 -16.74 12.27
CA GLN A 27 -5.35 -15.85 12.19
C GLN A 27 -5.86 -15.59 13.63
N GLU A 28 -6.06 -14.32 14.02
CA GLU A 28 -6.49 -14.00 15.38
C GLU A 28 -8.02 -14.10 15.55
N GLN A 29 -8.80 -13.75 14.52
CA GLN A 29 -10.25 -13.90 14.49
C GLN A 29 -10.73 -14.58 13.20
N PRO A 30 -11.87 -15.28 13.20
CA PRO A 30 -12.40 -15.98 12.02
C PRO A 30 -12.62 -15.10 10.78
N TYR A 31 -12.79 -13.79 10.98
CA TYR A 31 -13.08 -12.82 9.92
C TYR A 31 -11.91 -11.87 9.61
N ASP A 32 -10.72 -12.10 10.20
CA ASP A 32 -9.55 -11.27 9.92
C ASP A 32 -8.93 -11.65 8.58
N ASN A 33 -8.78 -10.67 7.69
CA ASN A 33 -8.02 -10.83 6.45
C ASN A 33 -6.50 -10.70 6.69
N THR A 34 -6.09 -10.29 7.89
CA THR A 34 -4.71 -10.17 8.31
C THR A 34 -4.33 -11.35 9.18
N VAL A 35 -3.18 -11.94 8.89
CA VAL A 35 -2.58 -13.00 9.71
C VAL A 35 -1.30 -12.48 10.34
N ARG A 36 -1.03 -12.88 11.58
CA ARG A 36 0.25 -12.56 12.24
C ARG A 36 1.22 -13.72 12.08
N PRO A 37 2.53 -13.47 12.00
CA PRO A 37 3.50 -14.55 12.00
C PRO A 37 3.52 -15.25 13.37
N ILE A 38 3.75 -16.57 13.36
CA ILE A 38 3.93 -17.43 14.52
C ILE A 38 5.39 -17.26 14.96
N LEU A 39 5.64 -16.18 15.70
CA LEU A 39 6.93 -15.88 16.31
C LEU A 39 6.76 -15.87 17.81
N ASP A 40 7.67 -16.51 18.52
CA ASP A 40 7.72 -16.40 19.97
C ASP A 40 7.92 -14.93 20.36
N PRO A 41 7.20 -14.45 21.38
CA PRO A 41 7.44 -13.13 21.93
C PRO A 41 8.92 -13.00 22.28
N THR A 42 9.55 -11.91 21.85
CA THR A 42 10.95 -11.68 22.22
C THR A 42 11.04 -11.49 23.74
N THR A 43 11.94 -12.22 24.39
CA THR A 43 12.30 -11.99 25.80
C THR A 43 13.14 -10.73 25.97
N ARG A 44 13.61 -10.14 24.87
CA ARG A 44 14.39 -8.90 24.85
C ARG A 44 13.48 -7.74 25.21
N THR A 45 13.52 -7.33 26.47
CA THR A 45 12.94 -6.06 26.89
C THR A 45 13.74 -4.93 26.24
N GLY A 46 13.06 -4.00 25.56
CA GLY A 46 13.70 -2.76 25.14
C GLY A 46 14.23 -2.03 26.37
N SER A 47 15.42 -1.43 26.29
CA SER A 47 16.02 -0.69 27.42
C SER A 47 15.22 0.56 27.76
N HIS A 48 14.60 1.20 26.77
CA HIS A 48 13.79 2.40 26.93
C HIS A 48 12.58 2.37 26.00
N PHE A 49 11.40 2.66 26.55
CA PHE A 49 10.23 2.99 25.76
C PHE A 49 10.19 4.51 25.57
N GLN A 50 10.34 4.97 24.33
CA GLN A 50 10.08 6.36 23.99
C GLN A 50 8.69 6.48 23.39
N PRO A 51 7.70 7.03 24.12
CA PRO A 51 6.37 7.20 23.57
C PRO A 51 6.43 8.15 22.37
N LEU A 52 5.69 7.81 21.32
CA LEU A 52 5.43 8.74 20.22
C LEU A 52 4.65 9.93 20.79
N ARG A 53 5.28 11.09 20.84
CA ARG A 53 4.62 12.33 21.27
C ARG A 53 3.71 12.80 20.14
N VAL A 54 2.44 12.42 20.20
CA VAL A 54 1.41 12.94 19.30
C VAL A 54 1.01 14.34 19.81
N PRO A 55 1.25 15.42 19.05
CA PRO A 55 0.81 16.76 19.45
C PRO A 55 -0.72 16.81 19.51
N HIS A 56 -1.25 17.66 20.40
CA HIS A 56 -2.67 17.95 20.42
C HIS A 56 -3.08 18.56 19.07
N ARG A 57 -4.16 18.04 18.49
CA ARG A 57 -4.77 18.54 17.26
C ARG A 57 -6.27 18.64 17.49
N ASP A 58 -6.85 19.77 17.12
CA ASP A 58 -8.30 19.94 17.18
C ASP A 58 -8.99 18.93 16.25
N LEU A 59 -10.15 18.42 16.67
CA LEU A 59 -10.98 17.59 15.82
C LEU A 59 -11.66 18.49 14.78
N VAL A 60 -11.02 18.62 13.62
CA VAL A 60 -11.56 19.37 12.48
C VAL A 60 -12.03 18.39 11.43
N VAL A 61 -13.32 18.43 11.10
CA VAL A 61 -13.87 17.72 9.93
C VAL A 61 -13.77 18.65 8.74
N LEU A 62 -12.75 18.45 7.90
CA LEU A 62 -12.59 19.17 6.64
C LEU A 62 -13.43 18.50 5.56
N LEU A 63 -14.02 19.32 4.67
CA LEU A 63 -14.66 18.82 3.47
C LEU A 63 -13.61 18.17 2.57
N LEU A 64 -13.93 16.99 2.04
CA LEU A 64 -13.08 16.33 1.06
C LEU A 64 -13.03 17.16 -0.23
N PRO A 65 -11.91 17.14 -0.97
CA PRO A 65 -11.87 17.70 -2.31
C PRO A 65 -12.95 17.08 -3.21
N PRO A 66 -13.48 17.84 -4.19
CA PRO A 66 -14.64 17.42 -4.98
C PRO A 66 -14.37 16.25 -5.94
N THR A 67 -13.11 15.84 -6.12
CA THR A 67 -12.72 14.71 -6.97
C THR A 67 -11.71 13.80 -6.26
N PRO A 68 -11.76 12.48 -6.51
CA PRO A 68 -10.76 11.54 -5.99
C PRO A 68 -9.33 11.92 -6.37
N LEU A 69 -9.13 12.44 -7.60
CA LEU A 69 -7.82 12.90 -8.06
C LEU A 69 -7.29 14.04 -7.19
N LYS A 70 -8.12 15.03 -6.83
CA LYS A 70 -7.70 16.13 -5.96
C LYS A 70 -7.36 15.65 -4.55
N LEU A 71 -8.09 14.65 -4.03
CA LEU A 71 -7.76 14.03 -2.75
C LEU A 71 -6.40 13.35 -2.82
N PHE A 72 -6.15 12.56 -3.86
CA PHE A 72 -4.85 11.91 -4.08
C PHE A 72 -3.69 12.92 -4.14
N GLN A 73 -3.88 14.01 -4.88
CA GLN A 73 -2.88 15.08 -5.02
C GLN A 73 -2.58 15.82 -3.70
N GLN A 74 -3.45 15.75 -2.68
CA GLN A 74 -3.13 16.28 -1.35
C GLN A 74 -2.08 15.46 -0.60
N PHE A 75 -1.99 14.16 -0.86
CA PHE A 75 -1.06 13.27 -0.17
C PHE A 75 0.21 12.99 -0.95
N LEU A 76 0.15 13.10 -2.27
CA LEU A 76 1.29 12.88 -3.15
C LEU A 76 1.53 14.14 -3.96
N PRO A 77 2.40 15.07 -3.54
CA PRO A 77 2.71 16.27 -4.32
C PRO A 77 3.35 15.95 -5.67
N GLU A 78 3.11 16.79 -6.67
CA GLU A 78 3.69 16.62 -8.02
C GLU A 78 5.23 16.55 -7.99
N GLN A 79 5.88 17.32 -7.11
CA GLN A 79 7.33 17.28 -6.93
C GLN A 79 7.83 15.88 -6.53
N THR A 80 7.08 15.16 -5.70
CA THR A 80 7.42 13.79 -5.31
C THR A 80 7.35 12.86 -6.53
N VAL A 81 6.38 13.09 -7.42
CA VAL A 81 6.29 12.33 -8.67
C VAL A 81 7.38 12.69 -9.65
N GLN A 82 7.78 13.96 -9.73
CA GLN A 82 8.94 14.35 -10.52
C GLN A 82 10.21 13.65 -10.03
N GLN A 83 10.45 13.60 -8.71
CA GLN A 83 11.57 12.86 -8.15
C GLN A 83 11.53 11.37 -8.47
N TRP A 84 10.33 10.78 -8.48
CA TRP A 84 10.14 9.39 -8.90
C TRP A 84 10.48 9.21 -10.39
N VAL A 85 10.00 10.10 -11.27
CA VAL A 85 10.33 10.09 -12.70
C VAL A 85 11.84 10.21 -12.90
N ASP A 86 12.50 11.13 -12.21
CA ASP A 86 13.94 11.34 -12.31
C ASP A 86 14.73 10.12 -11.85
N TYR A 87 14.32 9.53 -10.72
CA TYR A 87 14.90 8.28 -10.20
C TYR A 87 14.74 7.14 -11.21
N THR A 88 13.52 6.97 -11.73
CA THR A 88 13.14 5.89 -12.63
C THR A 88 13.78 6.01 -14.02
N ASN A 89 14.05 7.23 -14.48
CA ASN A 89 14.70 7.47 -15.76
C ASN A 89 16.23 7.49 -15.68
N ASN A 90 16.81 7.50 -14.47
CA ASN A 90 18.26 7.50 -14.32
C ASN A 90 18.83 6.11 -14.67
N PRO A 91 19.66 5.99 -15.72
CA PRO A 91 20.19 4.70 -16.18
C PRO A 91 21.09 4.03 -15.14
N VAL A 92 21.67 4.80 -14.20
CA VAL A 92 22.50 4.27 -13.12
C VAL A 92 21.70 3.41 -12.14
N ASN A 93 20.39 3.67 -12.00
CA ASN A 93 19.52 2.93 -11.09
C ASN A 93 19.05 1.58 -11.67
N PHE A 94 19.23 1.36 -12.97
CA PHE A 94 18.81 0.14 -13.67
C PHE A 94 19.94 -0.37 -14.57
N PRO A 95 21.07 -0.82 -13.98
CA PRO A 95 22.20 -1.34 -14.75
C PRO A 95 21.87 -2.66 -15.49
N GLU A 96 20.73 -3.26 -15.17
CA GLU A 96 20.26 -4.57 -15.64
C GLU A 96 19.07 -4.48 -16.60
N ASP A 97 18.93 -3.41 -17.39
CA ASP A 97 18.02 -3.45 -18.57
C ASP A 97 18.60 -4.37 -19.66
N HIS A 98 18.67 -5.67 -19.34
CA HIS A 98 19.23 -6.74 -20.18
C HIS A 98 18.48 -6.89 -21.50
N GLN A 99 17.27 -6.34 -21.61
CA GLN A 99 16.40 -6.46 -22.78
C GLN A 99 16.27 -5.16 -23.58
N GLY A 100 16.77 -4.02 -23.06
CA GLY A 100 16.70 -2.70 -23.73
C GLY A 100 15.27 -2.21 -23.97
N GLN A 101 14.30 -2.73 -23.22
CA GLN A 101 12.87 -2.45 -23.40
C GLN A 101 12.41 -1.30 -22.50
N TRP A 102 13.27 -0.81 -21.60
CA TRP A 102 12.91 0.29 -20.72
C TRP A 102 12.64 1.55 -21.53
N LYS A 103 11.44 2.11 -21.36
CA LYS A 103 11.06 3.40 -21.95
C LYS A 103 11.00 4.44 -20.85
N PRO A 104 11.65 5.60 -21.03
CA PRO A 104 11.53 6.70 -20.09
C PRO A 104 10.07 7.04 -19.80
N THR A 105 9.78 7.33 -18.55
CA THR A 105 8.47 7.75 -18.09
C THR A 105 8.42 9.27 -17.90
N SER A 106 7.23 9.83 -17.75
CA SER A 106 7.02 11.26 -17.51
C SER A 106 6.00 11.45 -16.40
N VAL A 107 5.98 12.64 -15.79
CA VAL A 107 5.00 12.97 -14.74
C VAL A 107 3.58 12.79 -15.26
N GLY A 108 3.30 13.25 -16.49
CA GLY A 108 1.98 13.09 -17.10
C GLY A 108 1.56 11.64 -17.37
N LYS A 109 2.50 10.69 -17.41
CA LYS A 109 2.19 9.26 -17.51
C LYS A 109 1.88 8.63 -16.15
N ILE A 110 2.33 9.24 -15.05
CA ILE A 110 2.18 8.72 -13.68
C ILE A 110 1.07 9.43 -12.90
N TYR A 111 0.85 10.73 -13.15
CA TYR A 111 0.19 11.63 -12.22
C TYR A 111 -1.12 12.25 -12.76
N ILE A 112 -1.51 11.92 -13.99
CA ILE A 112 -2.61 12.55 -14.72
C ILE A 112 -3.47 11.49 -15.42
#